data_AF-A0A1X2GAR3-F1
#
_entry.id   AF-A0A1X2GAR3-F1
#
_cell.length_a   1.000
_cell.length_b   1.000
_cell.length_c   1.000
_cell.angle_alpha   90.00
_cell.angle_beta   90.00
_cell.angle_gamma   90.00
#
_symmetry.space_group_name_H-M   'P 1'
#
loop_
_entity.id
_entity.type
_entity.pdbx_description
1 polymer ?
#
loop_
_entity_poly.entity_id
_entity_poly.type
_entity_poly.pdbx_seq_one_letter_code
_entity_poly.pdbx_strand_id
1 'polypeptide(L)'
;MPRKFPDPEAILHDLDAAHAIYSDIFRREFPNVARTSLEFALFKTFVVPSVSKLLVSTKEFEKNCTRRAEDTELILSELIDMYPRIQNHLMEGNAVTEKDVQKQYQRSAQSIQRLNEIHGKYPIRNGDYLYTLSLFLAEPIRWINNYEWRSLDIREINAIFHVWSVIGRNMNIKDVPHTKEGLLKFKEEYEKTEIKYAPSNWKCALPTINHLLTRLPKFLWPIVHKFVGCLLEPQAVDAFGIPHPSWLTKLLFRFLVRSRALFIRYFCLPRNKFLLRTPFHPNEQGRYVPLYFLYEPKIYTKGYCIPELGPEKLLPASCPYSHLHNKE
;
A
#
# COMPACT_ATOMS: atom_id res chain seq x y z
N MET A 1 2.20 22.06 8.68
CA MET A 1 2.25 22.11 7.20
C MET A 1 2.13 23.51 6.62
N PRO A 2 1.09 24.33 6.87
CA PRO A 2 0.91 25.61 6.16
C PRO A 2 2.03 26.64 6.39
N ARG A 3 2.69 26.61 7.55
CA ARG A 3 3.85 27.46 7.84
C ARG A 3 5.14 27.00 7.14
N LYS A 4 5.28 25.70 6.86
CA LYS A 4 6.48 25.11 6.26
C LYS A 4 6.38 25.11 4.73
N PHE A 5 5.17 24.90 4.20
CA PHE A 5 4.85 24.89 2.78
C PHE A 5 3.63 25.81 2.57
N PRO A 6 3.84 27.13 2.39
CA PRO A 6 2.74 28.08 2.26
C PRO A 6 1.99 27.87 0.95
N ASP A 7 2.72 27.66 -0.15
CA ASP A 7 2.16 27.35 -1.47
C ASP A 7 1.85 25.84 -1.61
N PRO A 8 0.58 25.44 -1.81
CA PRO A 8 0.21 24.06 -2.08
C PRO A 8 0.79 23.44 -3.34
N GLU A 9 1.03 24.25 -4.37
CA GLU A 9 1.45 23.76 -5.69
C GLU A 9 2.95 23.48 -5.75
N ALA A 10 3.74 24.12 -4.90
CA ALA A 10 5.18 23.83 -4.75
C ALA A 10 5.46 22.33 -4.52
N ILE A 11 4.55 21.61 -3.84
CA ILE A 11 4.68 20.16 -3.57
C ILE A 11 4.66 19.32 -4.86
N LEU A 12 4.01 19.80 -5.93
CA LEU A 12 3.97 19.12 -7.22
C LEU A 12 5.27 19.23 -8.01
N HIS A 13 6.20 20.08 -7.57
CA HIS A 13 7.49 20.32 -8.22
C HIS A 13 8.70 19.91 -7.36
N ASP A 14 8.47 19.60 -6.08
CA ASP A 14 9.50 19.15 -5.13
C ASP A 14 9.16 17.74 -4.61
N LEU A 15 9.86 16.74 -5.14
CA LEU A 15 9.63 15.33 -4.79
C LEU A 15 10.09 15.00 -3.37
N ASP A 16 11.12 15.67 -2.84
CA ASP A 16 11.59 15.42 -1.48
C ASP A 16 10.60 16.00 -0.46
N ALA A 17 10.03 17.19 -0.73
CA ALA A 17 8.92 17.73 0.04
C ALA A 17 7.69 16.81 -0.03
N ALA A 18 7.36 16.28 -1.22
CA ALA A 18 6.26 15.33 -1.39
C ALA A 18 6.49 14.05 -0.56
N HIS A 19 7.68 13.45 -0.60
CA HIS A 19 8.01 12.28 0.23
C HIS A 19 7.94 12.59 1.72
N ALA A 20 8.39 13.76 2.16
CA ALA A 20 8.31 14.16 3.56
C ALA A 20 6.86 14.24 4.06
N ILE A 21 6.01 14.94 3.31
CA ILE A 21 4.59 15.09 3.63
C ILE A 21 3.87 13.75 3.56
N TYR A 22 4.10 12.96 2.50
CA TYR A 22 3.54 11.63 2.35
C TYR A 22 3.87 10.73 3.54
N SER A 23 5.13 10.74 3.98
CA SER A 23 5.62 9.93 5.10
C SER A 23 4.99 10.33 6.43
N ASP A 24 4.80 11.63 6.66
CA ASP A 24 4.13 12.14 7.85
C ASP A 24 2.70 11.58 7.95
N ILE A 25 1.95 11.58 6.85
CA ILE A 25 0.57 11.08 6.79
C ILE A 25 0.55 9.55 6.91
N PHE A 26 1.36 8.85 6.10
CA PHE A 26 1.28 7.39 5.91
C PHE A 26 1.99 6.59 6.98
N ARG A 27 2.98 7.16 7.67
CA ARG A 27 3.80 6.45 8.65
C ARG A 27 3.72 7.05 10.05
N ARG A 28 3.32 8.31 10.23
CA ARG A 28 3.24 8.92 11.58
C ARG A 28 1.80 9.18 12.03
N GLU A 29 1.01 9.84 11.20
CA GLU A 29 -0.30 10.35 11.61
C GLU A 29 -1.41 9.31 11.48
N PHE A 30 -1.57 8.72 10.30
CA PHE A 30 -2.62 7.73 10.00
C PHE A 30 -2.08 6.35 9.60
N PRO A 31 -1.02 5.80 10.24
CA PRO A 31 -0.29 4.68 9.67
C PRO A 31 -1.10 3.39 9.49
N ASN A 32 -2.09 3.15 10.36
CA ASN A 32 -2.95 1.97 10.26
C ASN A 32 -4.01 2.12 9.17
N VAL A 33 -4.65 3.29 9.06
CA VAL A 33 -5.66 3.54 8.01
C VAL A 33 -4.99 3.69 6.65
N ALA A 34 -3.85 4.37 6.56
CA ALA A 34 -3.08 4.47 5.33
C ALA A 34 -2.68 3.09 4.78
N ARG A 35 -2.09 2.21 5.62
CA ARG A 35 -1.79 0.82 5.23
C ARG A 35 -3.03 0.07 4.76
N THR A 36 -4.09 0.08 5.58
CA THR A 36 -5.33 -0.65 5.26
C THR A 36 -5.98 -0.12 3.97
N SER A 37 -5.90 1.18 3.71
CA SER A 37 -6.43 1.78 2.48
C SER A 37 -5.64 1.39 1.22
N LEU A 38 -4.32 1.21 1.32
CA LEU A 38 -3.51 0.67 0.22
C LEU A 38 -3.79 -0.82 -0.02
N GLU A 39 -3.94 -1.61 1.04
CA GLU A 39 -4.39 -3.01 0.94
C GLU A 39 -5.78 -3.08 0.28
N PHE A 40 -6.67 -2.16 0.63
CA PHE A 40 -8.00 -2.06 0.03
C PHE A 40 -7.96 -1.58 -1.43
N ALA A 41 -7.05 -0.67 -1.79
CA ALA A 41 -6.83 -0.28 -3.17
C ALA A 41 -6.49 -1.49 -4.06
N LEU A 42 -5.59 -2.36 -3.58
CA LEU A 42 -5.29 -3.62 -4.26
C LEU A 42 -6.49 -4.55 -4.32
N PHE A 43 -7.21 -4.72 -3.21
CA PHE A 43 -8.43 -5.53 -3.17
C PHE A 43 -9.50 -5.06 -4.17
N LYS A 44 -9.67 -3.75 -4.32
CA LYS A 44 -10.66 -3.16 -5.22
C LYS A 44 -10.33 -3.40 -6.70
N THR A 45 -9.11 -3.77 -7.06
CA THR A 45 -8.81 -4.22 -8.43
C THR A 45 -9.52 -5.52 -8.80
N PHE A 46 -9.94 -6.32 -7.81
CA PHE A 46 -10.56 -7.63 -8.04
C PHE A 46 -11.97 -7.55 -8.63
N VAL A 47 -12.58 -6.36 -8.67
CA VAL A 47 -13.88 -6.16 -9.35
C VAL A 47 -13.75 -6.00 -10.87
N VAL A 48 -12.51 -6.01 -11.39
CA VAL A 48 -12.22 -5.93 -12.83
C VAL A 48 -11.94 -7.34 -13.37
N PRO A 49 -12.75 -7.88 -14.30
CA PRO A 49 -12.61 -9.26 -14.77
C PRO A 49 -11.24 -9.63 -15.37
N SER A 50 -10.54 -8.71 -16.06
CA SER A 50 -9.19 -8.98 -16.60
C SER A 50 -8.20 -9.25 -15.46
N VAL A 51 -8.24 -8.41 -14.42
CA VAL A 51 -7.38 -8.51 -13.24
C VAL A 51 -7.72 -9.75 -12.44
N SER A 52 -8.98 -9.95 -12.07
CA SER A 52 -9.37 -11.08 -11.22
C SER A 52 -9.10 -12.43 -11.87
N LYS A 53 -9.33 -12.58 -13.19
CA LYS A 53 -8.99 -13.81 -13.92
C LYS A 53 -7.49 -14.10 -13.90
N LEU A 54 -6.66 -13.09 -14.12
CA LEU A 54 -5.20 -13.22 -14.06
C LEU A 54 -4.76 -13.63 -12.64
N LEU A 55 -5.27 -12.95 -11.61
CA LEU A 55 -4.92 -13.25 -10.23
C LEU A 55 -5.32 -14.68 -9.82
N VAL A 56 -6.51 -15.14 -10.23
CA VAL A 56 -6.95 -16.53 -10.03
C VAL A 56 -6.03 -17.51 -10.78
N SER A 57 -5.62 -17.21 -12.02
CA SER A 57 -4.77 -18.12 -12.79
C SER A 57 -3.38 -18.30 -12.17
N THR A 58 -2.88 -17.31 -11.41
CA THR A 58 -1.61 -17.43 -10.70
C THR A 58 -1.60 -18.46 -9.58
N LYS A 59 -2.78 -18.78 -9.01
CA LYS A 59 -2.99 -19.62 -7.81
C LYS A 59 -2.34 -19.11 -6.52
N GLU A 60 -1.71 -17.93 -6.52
CA GLU A 60 -0.99 -17.41 -5.35
C GLU A 60 -1.92 -17.08 -4.17
N PHE A 61 -3.12 -16.56 -4.43
CA PHE A 61 -4.11 -16.28 -3.37
C PHE A 61 -4.70 -17.55 -2.74
N GLU A 62 -4.69 -18.67 -3.47
CA GLU A 62 -5.18 -19.95 -2.96
C GLU A 62 -4.10 -20.68 -2.16
N LYS A 63 -2.86 -20.68 -2.66
CA LYS A 63 -1.78 -21.52 -2.12
C LYS A 63 -0.78 -20.77 -1.24
N ASN A 64 -0.47 -19.52 -1.56
CA ASN A 64 0.64 -18.77 -0.99
C ASN A 64 0.22 -17.39 -0.47
N CYS A 65 -1.05 -17.25 -0.03
CA CYS A 65 -1.64 -15.93 0.26
C CYS A 65 -0.81 -15.11 1.26
N THR A 66 -0.29 -15.74 2.32
CA THR A 66 0.55 -15.07 3.32
C THR A 66 1.85 -14.54 2.73
N ARG A 67 2.60 -15.36 2.00
CA ARG A 67 3.83 -14.93 1.35
C ARG A 67 3.55 -13.82 0.33
N ARG A 68 2.50 -13.98 -0.48
CA ARG A 68 2.10 -12.98 -1.47
C ARG A 68 1.75 -11.62 -0.82
N ALA A 69 1.08 -11.64 0.33
CA ALA A 69 0.74 -10.43 1.08
C ALA A 69 1.98 -9.77 1.69
N GLU A 70 2.87 -10.56 2.32
CA GLU A 70 4.15 -10.08 2.84
C GLU A 70 5.04 -9.48 1.74
N ASP A 71 5.18 -10.16 0.60
CA ASP A 71 5.98 -9.68 -0.53
C ASP A 71 5.45 -8.36 -1.08
N THR A 72 4.13 -8.26 -1.24
CA THR A 72 3.50 -7.04 -1.75
C THR A 72 3.70 -5.89 -0.77
N GLU A 73 3.49 -6.12 0.54
CA GLU A 73 3.67 -5.08 1.54
C GLU A 73 5.13 -4.62 1.63
N LEU A 74 6.09 -5.55 1.61
CA LEU A 74 7.51 -5.20 1.69
C LEU A 74 8.00 -4.47 0.43
N ILE A 75 7.56 -4.89 -0.78
CA ILE A 75 7.84 -4.13 -2.02
C ILE A 75 7.31 -2.71 -1.89
N LEU A 76 6.04 -2.54 -1.53
CA LEU A 76 5.42 -1.22 -1.39
C LEU A 76 6.09 -0.37 -0.31
N SER A 77 6.45 -0.96 0.82
CA SER A 77 7.15 -0.26 1.90
C SER A 77 8.58 0.13 1.49
N GLU A 78 9.32 -0.72 0.77
CA GLU A 78 10.65 -0.38 0.25
C GLU A 78 10.63 0.79 -0.74
N LEU A 79 9.54 0.94 -1.51
CA LEU A 79 9.35 2.06 -2.43
C LEU A 79 9.25 3.41 -1.71
N ILE A 80 8.53 3.45 -0.58
CA ILE A 80 8.07 4.70 0.05
C ILE A 80 8.72 5.00 1.41
N ASP A 81 9.45 4.05 2.02
CA ASP A 81 9.99 4.20 3.38
C ASP A 81 11.39 4.84 3.42
N MET A 82 11.94 5.31 2.29
CA MET A 82 13.25 5.97 2.22
C MET A 82 13.39 7.14 3.21
N TYR A 83 12.50 8.13 3.15
CA TYR A 83 12.48 9.30 4.00
C TYR A 83 12.25 8.94 5.48
N PRO A 84 11.20 8.16 5.84
CA PRO A 84 10.91 7.92 7.24
C PRO A 84 11.90 6.95 7.90
N ARG A 85 12.59 6.09 7.13
CA ARG A 85 13.77 5.34 7.62
C ARG A 85 14.90 6.29 8.04
N ILE A 86 15.25 7.25 7.18
CA ILE A 86 16.28 8.26 7.48
C ILE A 86 15.89 9.07 8.72
N GLN A 87 14.64 9.55 8.76
CA GLN A 87 14.18 10.37 9.88
C GLN A 87 14.16 9.61 11.20
N ASN A 88 13.68 8.36 11.23
CA ASN A 88 13.73 7.56 12.46
C ASN A 88 15.17 7.35 12.95
N HIS A 89 16.11 7.09 12.04
CA HIS A 89 17.52 6.90 12.41
C HIS A 89 18.14 8.17 13.02
N LEU A 90 17.84 9.34 12.46
CA LEU A 90 18.22 10.65 13.02
C LEU A 90 17.55 10.91 14.38
N MET A 91 16.26 10.60 14.51
CA MET A 91 15.51 10.74 15.78
C MET A 91 16.02 9.82 16.89
N GLU A 92 16.73 8.75 16.54
CA GLU A 92 17.42 7.85 17.46
C GLU A 92 18.79 8.38 17.91
N GLY A 93 19.21 9.55 17.40
CA GLY A 93 20.49 10.17 17.74
C GLY A 93 21.66 9.69 16.89
N ASN A 94 21.41 8.91 15.84
CA ASN A 94 22.46 8.41 14.97
C ASN A 94 22.78 9.42 13.86
N ALA A 95 24.05 9.47 13.44
CA ALA A 95 24.46 10.23 12.28
C ALA A 95 24.01 9.53 10.98
N VAL A 96 23.61 10.30 9.97
CA VAL A 96 23.30 9.80 8.62
C VAL A 96 24.26 10.44 7.64
N THR A 97 25.02 9.62 6.91
CA THR A 97 25.92 10.10 5.86
C THR A 97 25.19 10.22 4.52
N GLU A 98 25.75 10.95 3.56
CA GLU A 98 25.24 10.99 2.19
C GLU A 98 25.16 9.60 1.55
N LYS A 99 26.13 8.72 1.86
CA LYS A 99 26.14 7.33 1.40
C LYS A 99 24.95 6.54 1.95
N ASP A 100 24.57 6.79 3.20
CA ASP A 100 23.39 6.15 3.79
C ASP A 100 22.11 6.63 3.10
N VAL A 101 21.98 7.94 2.84
CA VAL A 101 20.85 8.50 2.08
C VAL A 101 20.77 7.84 0.70
N GLN A 102 21.86 7.82 -0.05
CA GLN A 102 21.92 7.18 -1.37
C GLN A 102 21.49 5.71 -1.32
N LYS A 103 21.94 4.95 -0.30
CA LYS A 103 21.54 3.57 -0.11
C LYS A 103 20.04 3.41 0.14
N GLN A 104 19.40 4.32 0.89
CA GLN A 104 17.94 4.27 1.10
C GLN A 104 17.17 4.55 -0.21
N TYR A 105 17.65 5.45 -1.06
CA TYR A 105 17.05 5.72 -2.37
C TYR A 105 17.28 4.56 -3.37
N GLN A 106 18.46 3.92 -3.33
CA GLN A 106 18.75 2.73 -4.14
C GLN A 106 17.78 1.58 -3.85
N ARG A 107 17.38 1.38 -2.58
CA ARG A 107 16.38 0.38 -2.20
C ARG A 107 15.02 0.64 -2.86
N SER A 108 14.59 1.90 -2.89
CA SER A 108 13.34 2.28 -3.58
C SER A 108 13.44 1.97 -5.08
N ALA A 109 14.54 2.35 -5.73
CA ALA A 109 14.77 2.04 -7.15
C ALA A 109 14.79 0.52 -7.44
N GLN A 110 15.46 -0.27 -6.59
CA GLN A 110 15.47 -1.74 -6.68
C GLN A 110 14.07 -2.33 -6.56
N SER A 111 13.22 -1.75 -5.69
CA SER A 111 11.84 -2.21 -5.53
C SER A 111 11.00 -1.92 -6.78
N ILE A 112 11.19 -0.76 -7.43
CA ILE A 112 10.55 -0.46 -8.73
C ILE A 112 11.00 -1.45 -9.79
N GLN A 113 12.31 -1.70 -9.90
CA GLN A 113 12.84 -2.67 -10.84
C GLN A 113 12.23 -4.06 -10.60
N ARG A 114 12.21 -4.52 -9.35
CA ARG A 114 11.64 -5.83 -9.01
C ARG A 114 10.16 -5.92 -9.36
N LEU A 115 9.41 -4.86 -9.10
CA LEU A 115 7.99 -4.80 -9.45
C LEU A 115 7.80 -4.89 -10.97
N ASN A 116 8.60 -4.16 -11.75
CA ASN A 116 8.59 -4.23 -13.22
C ASN A 116 8.95 -5.63 -13.74
N GLU A 117 9.93 -6.31 -13.13
CA GLU A 117 10.29 -7.69 -13.48
C GLU A 117 9.13 -8.65 -13.27
N ILE A 118 8.49 -8.61 -12.10
CA ILE A 118 7.35 -9.49 -11.77
C ILE A 118 6.18 -9.22 -12.71
N HIS A 119 5.80 -7.95 -12.83
CA HIS A 119 4.67 -7.51 -13.62
C HIS A 119 4.89 -7.75 -15.13
N GLY A 120 6.11 -7.60 -15.62
CA GLY A 120 6.48 -7.88 -17.02
C GLY A 120 6.38 -9.36 -17.44
N LYS A 121 6.18 -10.29 -16.49
CA LYS A 121 5.90 -11.71 -16.81
C LYS A 121 4.43 -11.99 -17.13
N TYR A 122 3.57 -11.00 -16.98
CA TYR A 122 2.13 -11.17 -17.18
C TYR A 122 1.59 -10.15 -18.21
N PRO A 123 0.59 -10.53 -19.01
CA PRO A 123 -0.02 -9.65 -20.01
C PRO A 123 -1.03 -8.68 -19.35
N ILE A 124 -0.55 -7.80 -18.48
CA ILE A 124 -1.38 -6.80 -17.79
C ILE A 124 -1.63 -5.62 -18.74
N ARG A 125 -2.89 -5.23 -18.91
CA ARG A 125 -3.26 -4.10 -19.77
C ARG A 125 -2.80 -2.79 -19.14
N ASN A 126 -2.41 -1.80 -19.96
CA ASN A 126 -2.05 -0.47 -19.45
C ASN A 126 -3.17 0.15 -18.60
N GLY A 127 -4.44 -0.01 -19.03
CA GLY A 127 -5.60 0.46 -18.27
C GLY A 127 -5.72 -0.18 -16.88
N ASP A 128 -5.38 -1.47 -16.73
CA ASP A 128 -5.39 -2.14 -15.42
C ASP A 128 -4.29 -1.58 -14.50
N TYR A 129 -3.10 -1.28 -15.04
CA TYR A 129 -2.04 -0.60 -14.29
C TYR A 129 -2.45 0.80 -13.85
N LEU A 130 -2.93 1.62 -14.79
CA LEU A 130 -3.31 3.00 -14.52
C LEU A 130 -4.51 3.08 -13.55
N TYR A 131 -5.44 2.14 -13.64
CA TYR A 131 -6.53 2.01 -12.67
C TYR A 131 -6.00 1.69 -11.28
N THR A 132 -5.10 0.69 -11.16
CA THR A 132 -4.47 0.35 -9.87
C THR A 132 -3.72 1.56 -9.28
N LEU A 133 -2.98 2.29 -10.11
CA LEU A 133 -2.28 3.51 -9.70
C LEU A 133 -3.26 4.59 -9.19
N SER A 134 -4.38 4.79 -9.89
CA SER A 134 -5.41 5.75 -9.49
C SER A 134 -6.02 5.41 -8.12
N LEU A 135 -6.13 4.12 -7.78
CA LEU A 135 -6.64 3.68 -6.48
C LEU A 135 -5.65 3.98 -5.34
N PHE A 136 -4.34 3.95 -5.59
CA PHE A 136 -3.34 4.37 -4.60
C PHE A 136 -3.39 5.87 -4.26
N LEU A 137 -3.98 6.69 -5.14
CA LEU A 137 -4.36 8.07 -4.81
C LEU A 137 -5.74 8.12 -4.13
N ALA A 138 -6.76 7.56 -4.78
CA ALA A 138 -8.15 7.78 -4.42
C ALA A 138 -8.53 7.14 -3.08
N GLU A 139 -8.10 5.89 -2.82
CA GLU A 139 -8.54 5.16 -1.64
C GLU A 139 -7.96 5.73 -0.35
N PRO A 140 -6.65 6.06 -0.23
CA PRO A 140 -6.15 6.72 0.97
C PRO A 140 -6.83 8.07 1.25
N ILE A 141 -7.08 8.89 0.22
CA ILE A 141 -7.80 10.15 0.38
C ILE A 141 -9.22 9.89 0.91
N ARG A 142 -9.96 8.99 0.27
CA ARG A 142 -11.33 8.63 0.66
C ARG A 142 -11.38 8.09 2.08
N TRP A 143 -10.47 7.20 2.44
CA TRP A 143 -10.46 6.55 3.76
C TRP A 143 -10.08 7.51 4.86
N ILE A 144 -9.02 8.31 4.70
CA ILE A 144 -8.60 9.27 5.72
C ILE A 144 -9.70 10.32 5.91
N ASN A 145 -10.21 10.92 4.84
CA ASN A 145 -11.22 11.97 4.94
C ASN A 145 -12.55 11.50 5.56
N ASN A 146 -12.92 10.23 5.39
CA ASN A 146 -14.18 9.69 5.92
C ASN A 146 -14.05 9.00 7.30
N TYR A 147 -12.89 8.44 7.62
CA TYR A 147 -12.74 7.53 8.76
C TYR A 147 -11.72 7.99 9.81
N GLU A 148 -10.92 9.02 9.54
CA GLU A 148 -9.96 9.58 10.50
C GLU A 148 -10.45 10.87 11.16
N TRP A 149 -9.68 11.33 12.14
CA TRP A 149 -10.06 12.44 13.03
C TRP A 149 -9.98 13.84 12.43
N ARG A 150 -9.34 13.95 11.25
CA ARG A 150 -9.32 15.13 10.40
C ARG A 150 -9.25 14.72 8.93
N SER A 151 -9.61 15.64 8.05
CA SER A 151 -9.41 15.51 6.61
C SER A 151 -7.98 15.88 6.22
N LEU A 152 -7.55 15.38 5.07
CA LEU A 152 -6.31 15.76 4.42
C LEU A 152 -6.38 17.20 3.92
N ASP A 153 -5.25 17.87 4.05
CA ASP A 153 -5.00 19.17 3.44
C ASP A 153 -4.62 19.03 1.96
N ILE A 154 -4.81 20.08 1.16
CA ILE A 154 -4.47 20.05 -0.27
C ILE A 154 -3.00 19.71 -0.54
N ARG A 155 -2.06 20.14 0.31
CA ARG A 155 -0.63 19.80 0.20
C ARG A 155 -0.39 18.31 0.38
N GLU A 156 -1.17 17.69 1.25
CA GLU A 156 -1.12 16.26 1.56
C GLU A 156 -1.66 15.44 0.39
N ILE A 157 -2.75 15.89 -0.21
CA ILE A 157 -3.30 15.30 -1.44
C ILE A 157 -2.30 15.45 -2.60
N ASN A 158 -1.71 16.64 -2.78
CA ASN A 158 -0.70 16.89 -3.81
C ASN A 158 0.55 16.01 -3.61
N ALA A 159 0.99 15.79 -2.36
CA ALA A 159 2.08 14.88 -2.05
C ALA A 159 1.79 13.43 -2.43
N ILE A 160 0.59 12.92 -2.09
CA ILE A 160 0.16 11.56 -2.49
C ILE A 160 0.16 11.43 -4.01
N PHE A 161 -0.43 12.41 -4.71
CA PHE A 161 -0.47 12.42 -6.17
C PHE A 161 0.93 12.44 -6.79
N HIS A 162 1.81 13.32 -6.32
CA HIS A 162 3.15 13.48 -6.91
C HIS A 162 3.98 12.19 -6.72
N VAL A 163 4.03 11.65 -5.50
CA VAL A 163 4.76 10.41 -5.18
C VAL A 163 4.28 9.25 -6.07
N TRP A 164 2.98 8.99 -6.12
CA TRP A 164 2.46 7.88 -6.92
C TRP A 164 2.61 8.12 -8.41
N SER A 165 2.44 9.35 -8.91
CA SER A 165 2.64 9.65 -10.34
C SER A 165 4.07 9.39 -10.79
N VAL A 166 5.07 9.73 -9.97
CA VAL A 166 6.49 9.42 -10.26
C VAL A 166 6.72 7.91 -10.25
N ILE A 167 6.22 7.19 -9.24
CA ILE A 167 6.30 5.73 -9.17
C ILE A 167 5.67 5.10 -10.42
N GLY A 168 4.46 5.53 -10.81
CA GLY A 168 3.76 5.00 -11.97
C GLY A 168 4.52 5.17 -13.28
N ARG A 169 5.16 6.34 -13.49
CA ARG A 169 6.02 6.57 -14.66
C ARG A 169 7.27 5.68 -14.65
N ASN A 170 7.90 5.51 -13.49
CA ASN A 170 9.06 4.63 -13.33
C ASN A 170 8.69 3.13 -13.46
N MET A 171 7.40 2.81 -13.31
CA MET A 171 6.84 1.50 -13.62
C MET A 171 6.48 1.30 -15.10
N ASN A 172 6.84 2.26 -15.97
CA ASN A 172 6.51 2.27 -17.39
C ASN A 172 5.01 2.26 -17.69
N ILE A 173 4.17 2.75 -16.76
CA ILE A 173 2.75 2.94 -16.99
C ILE A 173 2.59 4.12 -17.97
N LYS A 174 1.87 3.89 -19.06
CA LYS A 174 1.62 4.89 -20.10
C LYS A 174 0.44 5.77 -19.72
N ASP A 175 0.45 7.00 -20.23
CA ASP A 175 -0.66 7.94 -20.15
C ASP A 175 -1.06 8.32 -18.72
N VAL A 176 -0.11 8.30 -17.76
CA VAL A 176 -0.33 8.78 -16.39
C VAL A 176 -0.64 10.28 -16.42
N PRO A 177 -1.86 10.72 -16.05
CA PRO A 177 -2.24 12.13 -16.10
C PRO A 177 -1.31 13.03 -15.28
N HIS A 178 -1.12 14.26 -15.74
CA HIS A 178 -0.28 15.26 -15.07
C HIS A 178 -0.95 15.95 -13.88
N THR A 179 -2.26 15.72 -13.68
CA THR A 179 -3.04 16.29 -12.58
C THR A 179 -3.78 15.22 -11.81
N LYS A 180 -4.01 15.47 -10.51
CA LYS A 180 -4.80 14.60 -9.63
C LYS A 180 -6.25 14.48 -10.14
N GLU A 181 -6.82 15.57 -10.64
CA GLU A 181 -8.17 15.60 -11.22
C GLU A 181 -8.25 14.72 -12.47
N GLY A 182 -7.21 14.74 -13.32
CA GLY A 182 -7.13 13.87 -14.49
C GLY A 182 -7.06 12.40 -14.12
N LEU A 183 -6.25 12.04 -13.11
CA LEU A 183 -6.14 10.65 -12.64
C LEU A 183 -7.44 10.15 -11.98
N LEU A 184 -8.13 10.99 -11.22
CA LEU A 184 -9.43 10.66 -10.64
C LEU A 184 -10.54 10.55 -11.70
N LYS A 185 -10.54 11.42 -12.70
CA LYS A 185 -11.47 11.32 -13.84
C LYS A 185 -11.26 10.03 -14.62
N PHE A 186 -10.01 9.68 -14.93
CA PHE A 186 -9.69 8.39 -15.55
C PHE A 186 -10.25 7.22 -14.74
N LYS A 187 -10.05 7.23 -13.41
CA LYS A 187 -10.59 6.20 -12.52
C LYS A 187 -12.10 6.06 -12.70
N GLU A 188 -12.85 7.15 -12.63
CA GLU A 188 -14.31 7.13 -12.75
C GLU A 188 -14.79 6.60 -14.10
N GLU A 189 -14.13 6.98 -15.19
CA GLU A 189 -14.44 6.49 -16.54
C GLU A 189 -14.12 4.99 -16.68
N TYR A 190 -12.96 4.58 -16.19
CA TYR A 190 -12.54 3.18 -16.16
C TYR A 190 -13.51 2.30 -15.36
N GLU A 191 -13.92 2.77 -14.18
CA GLU A 191 -14.86 2.05 -13.32
C GLU A 191 -16.21 1.81 -14.02
N LYS A 192 -16.72 2.81 -14.76
CA LYS A 192 -17.99 2.68 -15.51
C LYS A 192 -17.95 1.63 -16.60
N THR A 193 -16.79 1.41 -17.24
CA THR A 193 -16.67 0.52 -18.41
C THR A 193 -16.15 -0.87 -18.06
N GLU A 194 -15.30 -0.99 -17.04
CA GLU A 194 -14.53 -2.20 -16.75
C GLU A 194 -14.99 -2.95 -15.49
N ILE A 195 -15.62 -2.28 -14.50
CA ILE A 195 -16.18 -2.98 -13.33
C ILE A 195 -17.39 -3.78 -13.76
N LYS A 196 -17.29 -5.11 -13.63
CA LYS A 196 -18.34 -6.05 -14.00
C LYS A 196 -18.26 -7.28 -13.11
N TYR A 197 -19.43 -7.86 -12.84
CA TYR A 197 -19.47 -9.15 -12.18
C TYR A 197 -18.73 -10.22 -13.00
N ALA A 198 -17.88 -10.99 -12.32
CA ALA A 198 -17.31 -12.21 -12.83
C ALA A 198 -17.07 -13.21 -11.69
N PRO A 199 -17.22 -14.53 -11.91
CA PRO A 199 -16.96 -15.54 -10.88
C PRO A 199 -15.54 -15.48 -10.30
N SER A 200 -14.56 -15.01 -11.09
CA SER A 200 -13.18 -14.81 -10.64
C SER A 200 -13.03 -13.73 -9.58
N ASN A 201 -13.92 -12.73 -9.54
CA ASN A 201 -13.84 -11.58 -8.63
C ASN A 201 -13.88 -12.05 -7.17
N TRP A 202 -14.94 -12.77 -6.79
CA TRP A 202 -15.06 -13.26 -5.42
C TRP A 202 -14.08 -14.39 -5.10
N LYS A 203 -13.72 -15.20 -6.11
CA LYS A 203 -12.76 -16.30 -5.96
C LYS A 203 -11.37 -15.84 -5.50
N CYS A 204 -10.92 -14.66 -5.90
CA CYS A 204 -9.67 -14.07 -5.38
C CYS A 204 -9.89 -13.14 -4.16
N ALA A 205 -11.05 -12.49 -4.07
CA ALA A 205 -11.38 -11.60 -2.95
C ALA A 205 -11.51 -12.34 -1.61
N LEU A 206 -12.24 -13.45 -1.57
CA LEU A 206 -12.54 -14.15 -0.32
C LEU A 206 -11.28 -14.68 0.39
N PRO A 207 -10.33 -15.38 -0.28
CA PRO A 207 -9.08 -15.77 0.35
C PRO A 207 -8.29 -14.57 0.90
N THR A 208 -8.30 -13.45 0.18
CA THR A 208 -7.64 -12.21 0.61
C THR A 208 -8.29 -11.66 1.88
N ILE A 209 -9.62 -11.55 1.94
CA ILE A 209 -10.33 -11.11 3.15
C ILE A 209 -10.00 -12.02 4.32
N ASN A 210 -10.14 -13.34 4.14
CA ASN A 210 -9.85 -14.33 5.18
C ASN A 210 -8.41 -14.20 5.70
N HIS A 211 -7.45 -13.95 4.79
CA HIS A 211 -6.07 -13.72 5.16
C HIS A 211 -5.89 -12.41 5.96
N LEU A 212 -6.47 -11.30 5.51
CA LEU A 212 -6.37 -10.01 6.23
C LEU A 212 -7.00 -10.06 7.63
N LEU A 213 -8.04 -10.89 7.81
CA LEU A 213 -8.69 -11.13 9.10
C LEU A 213 -7.81 -11.86 10.12
N THR A 214 -6.77 -12.58 9.69
CA THR A 214 -5.85 -13.29 10.60
C THR A 214 -5.13 -12.37 11.58
N ARG A 215 -5.08 -11.07 11.28
CA ARG A 215 -4.55 -10.01 12.16
C ARG A 215 -5.47 -9.67 13.34
N LEU A 216 -6.72 -10.12 13.30
CA LEU A 216 -7.75 -9.83 14.29
C LEU A 216 -8.13 -11.10 15.06
N PRO A 217 -8.53 -10.97 16.33
CA PRO A 217 -9.13 -12.07 17.07
C PRO A 217 -10.30 -12.71 16.30
N LYS A 218 -10.36 -14.05 16.29
CA LYS A 218 -11.35 -14.83 15.50
C LYS A 218 -12.80 -14.43 15.75
N PHE A 219 -13.13 -14.01 16.97
CA PHE A 219 -14.50 -13.58 17.31
C PHE A 219 -14.95 -12.30 16.59
N LEU A 220 -14.02 -11.50 16.06
CA LEU A 220 -14.34 -10.30 15.28
C LEU A 220 -14.60 -10.60 13.79
N TRP A 221 -14.21 -11.78 13.28
CA TRP A 221 -14.27 -12.09 11.85
C TRP A 221 -15.68 -11.96 11.26
N PRO A 222 -16.76 -12.48 11.90
CA PRO A 222 -18.11 -12.34 11.36
C PRO A 222 -18.57 -10.88 11.27
N ILE A 223 -18.11 -10.03 12.20
CA ILE A 223 -18.45 -8.60 12.22
C ILE A 223 -17.77 -7.91 11.04
N VAL A 224 -16.48 -8.17 10.84
CA VAL A 224 -15.72 -7.55 9.74
C VAL A 224 -16.27 -8.00 8.39
N HIS A 225 -16.62 -9.29 8.20
CA HIS A 225 -17.27 -9.77 6.98
C HIS A 225 -18.55 -8.98 6.64
N LYS A 226 -19.38 -8.67 7.65
CA LYS A 226 -20.59 -7.85 7.45
C LYS A 226 -20.27 -6.40 7.04
N PHE A 227 -19.12 -5.87 7.48
CA PHE A 227 -18.71 -4.50 7.17
C PHE A 227 -17.92 -4.35 5.87
N VAL A 228 -17.45 -5.43 5.23
CA VAL A 228 -16.73 -5.35 3.94
C VAL A 228 -17.54 -4.57 2.91
N GLY A 229 -18.85 -4.84 2.80
CA GLY A 229 -19.74 -4.11 1.90
C GLY A 229 -19.86 -2.62 2.20
N CYS A 230 -19.65 -2.18 3.46
CA CYS A 230 -19.70 -0.77 3.84
C CYS A 230 -18.47 0.02 3.37
N LEU A 231 -17.37 -0.66 3.06
CA LEU A 231 -16.14 -0.04 2.56
C LEU A 231 -16.17 0.15 1.03
N LEU A 232 -17.08 -0.52 0.34
CA LEU A 232 -17.19 -0.59 -1.11
C LEU A 232 -18.27 0.34 -1.64
N GLU A 233 -18.05 0.88 -2.84
CA GLU A 233 -19.10 1.54 -3.63
C GLU A 233 -20.12 0.50 -4.15
N PRO A 234 -21.39 0.89 -4.40
CA PRO A 234 -22.43 -0.04 -4.84
C PRO A 234 -22.04 -0.90 -6.05
N GLN A 235 -21.44 -0.29 -7.08
CA GLN A 235 -20.98 -1.02 -8.27
C GLN A 235 -19.94 -2.11 -7.96
N ALA A 236 -19.09 -1.91 -6.94
CA ALA A 236 -18.09 -2.87 -6.54
C ALA A 236 -18.72 -4.02 -5.74
N VAL A 237 -19.72 -3.73 -4.91
CA VAL A 237 -20.56 -4.74 -4.24
C VAL A 237 -21.25 -5.63 -5.28
N ASP A 238 -21.86 -5.03 -6.30
CA ASP A 238 -22.52 -5.75 -7.40
C ASP A 238 -21.52 -6.61 -8.19
N ALA A 239 -20.34 -6.07 -8.49
CA ALA A 239 -19.30 -6.81 -9.22
C ALA A 239 -18.70 -7.96 -8.41
N PHE A 240 -18.70 -7.90 -7.09
CA PHE A 240 -18.35 -9.04 -6.25
C PHE A 240 -19.49 -10.06 -6.11
N GLY A 241 -20.73 -9.68 -6.42
CA GLY A 241 -21.91 -10.53 -6.23
C GLY A 241 -22.22 -10.80 -4.76
N ILE A 242 -21.87 -9.86 -3.87
CA ILE A 242 -22.18 -9.96 -2.43
C ILE A 242 -23.40 -9.12 -2.08
N PRO A 243 -24.13 -9.42 -0.98
CA PRO A 243 -25.27 -8.63 -0.56
C PRO A 243 -24.90 -7.19 -0.23
N HIS A 244 -25.74 -6.24 -0.64
CA HIS A 244 -25.61 -4.84 -0.21
C HIS A 244 -25.76 -4.74 1.31
N PRO A 245 -24.89 -3.96 1.99
CA PRO A 245 -25.04 -3.74 3.42
C PRO A 245 -26.34 -2.96 3.69
N SER A 246 -27.10 -3.43 4.68
CA SER A 246 -28.32 -2.74 5.12
C SER A 246 -28.01 -1.35 5.67
N TRP A 247 -29.03 -0.49 5.72
CA TRP A 247 -28.90 0.85 6.30
C TRP A 247 -28.39 0.80 7.75
N LEU A 248 -28.83 -0.18 8.53
CA LEU A 248 -28.42 -0.37 9.92
C LEU A 248 -26.94 -0.75 10.00
N THR A 249 -26.47 -1.66 9.14
CA THR A 249 -25.05 -2.04 9.08
C THR A 249 -24.18 -0.83 8.71
N LYS A 250 -24.61 -0.01 7.74
CA LYS A 250 -23.91 1.24 7.37
C LYS A 250 -23.86 2.23 8.53
N LEU A 251 -24.96 2.38 9.27
CA LEU A 251 -25.02 3.28 10.43
C LEU A 251 -24.07 2.82 11.54
N LEU A 252 -24.09 1.53 11.89
CA LEU A 252 -23.21 0.95 12.90
C LEU A 252 -21.74 1.07 12.51
N PHE A 253 -21.41 0.80 11.24
CA PHE A 253 -20.07 0.98 10.71
C PHE A 253 -19.59 2.43 10.87
N ARG A 254 -20.42 3.41 10.45
CA ARG A 254 -20.10 4.85 10.56
C ARG A 254 -19.92 5.27 12.02
N PHE A 255 -20.77 4.80 12.92
CA PHE A 255 -20.65 5.06 14.35
C PHE A 255 -19.32 4.51 14.88
N LEU A 256 -18.98 3.26 14.57
CA LEU A 256 -17.74 2.63 15.04
C LEU A 256 -16.50 3.39 14.58
N VAL A 257 -16.38 3.69 13.29
CA VAL A 257 -15.19 4.39 12.76
C VAL A 257 -15.10 5.83 13.28
N ARG A 258 -16.24 6.52 13.45
CA ARG A 258 -16.26 7.89 13.97
C ARG A 258 -15.91 7.94 15.46
N SER A 259 -16.42 7.01 16.26
CA SER A 259 -16.08 6.87 17.68
C SER A 259 -14.59 6.60 17.85
N ARG A 260 -14.01 5.70 17.05
CA ARG A 260 -12.54 5.47 17.01
C ARG A 260 -11.78 6.75 16.65
N ALA A 261 -12.21 7.48 15.63
CA ALA A 261 -11.56 8.72 15.21
C ALA A 261 -11.60 9.78 16.33
N LEU A 262 -12.74 9.96 17.00
CA LEU A 262 -12.86 10.89 18.13
C LEU A 262 -11.99 10.44 19.31
N PHE A 263 -11.93 9.14 19.58
CA PHE A 263 -11.04 8.61 20.62
C PHE A 263 -9.57 8.96 20.33
N ILE A 264 -9.11 8.72 19.10
CA ILE A 264 -7.74 9.07 18.70
C ILE A 264 -7.49 10.58 18.85
N ARG A 265 -8.44 11.42 18.43
CA ARG A 265 -8.30 12.89 18.49
C ARG A 265 -8.10 13.43 19.89
N TYR A 266 -8.84 12.90 20.85
CA TYR A 266 -8.94 13.49 22.19
C TYR A 266 -8.19 12.70 23.27
N PHE A 267 -7.87 11.43 23.03
CA PHE A 267 -7.29 10.55 24.05
C PHE A 267 -5.95 9.91 23.64
N CYS A 268 -5.51 10.03 22.38
CA CYS A 268 -4.19 9.54 21.96
C CYS A 268 -3.20 10.68 21.76
N LEU A 269 -1.96 10.47 22.21
CA LEU A 269 -0.87 11.39 21.94
C LEU A 269 -0.34 11.24 20.50
N PRO A 270 0.17 12.31 19.88
CA PRO A 270 0.87 12.22 18.61
C PRO A 270 2.05 11.25 18.67
N ARG A 271 2.31 10.52 17.58
CA ARG A 271 3.48 9.63 17.47
C ARG A 271 4.75 10.47 17.31
N ASN A 272 5.79 10.13 18.07
CA ASN A 272 7.12 10.76 17.98
C ASN A 272 8.03 10.12 16.93
N LYS A 273 7.72 8.90 16.47
CA LYS A 273 8.44 8.17 15.42
C LYS A 273 7.50 7.73 14.31
N PHE A 274 8.07 7.48 13.14
CA PHE A 274 7.36 6.87 12.03
C PHE A 274 7.21 5.35 12.25
N LEU A 275 6.04 4.79 11.97
CA LEU A 275 5.74 3.35 12.07
C LEU A 275 6.12 2.65 10.76
N LEU A 276 7.25 1.94 10.76
CA LEU A 276 7.83 1.28 9.58
C LEU A 276 7.95 -0.22 9.82
N ARG A 277 7.92 -1.01 8.74
CA ARG A 277 8.36 -2.41 8.79
C ARG A 277 9.78 -2.60 8.30
N THR A 278 10.25 -1.73 7.41
CA THR A 278 11.58 -1.88 6.82
C THR A 278 12.64 -1.27 7.73
N PRO A 279 13.70 -2.01 8.10
CA PRO A 279 14.78 -1.48 8.94
C PRO A 279 15.72 -0.56 8.14
N PHE A 280 16.53 0.24 8.86
CA PHE A 280 17.54 1.11 8.25
C PHE A 280 18.76 0.32 7.75
N HIS A 281 19.26 -0.62 8.55
CA HIS A 281 20.39 -1.50 8.23
C HIS A 281 19.96 -2.95 8.02
N PRO A 282 20.70 -3.73 7.21
CA PRO A 282 20.56 -5.18 7.19
C PRO A 282 21.18 -5.82 8.44
N ASN A 283 20.89 -7.11 8.65
CA ASN A 283 21.60 -7.95 9.61
C ASN A 283 23.03 -8.30 9.12
N GLU A 284 23.76 -9.09 9.93
CA GLU A 284 25.13 -9.53 9.64
C GLU A 284 25.26 -10.28 8.30
N GLN A 285 24.21 -10.98 7.86
CA GLN A 285 24.15 -11.69 6.58
C GLN A 285 23.78 -10.78 5.39
N GLY A 286 23.67 -9.47 5.61
CA GLY A 286 23.29 -8.50 4.58
C GLY A 286 21.80 -8.53 4.20
N ARG A 287 20.93 -9.09 5.05
CA ARG A 287 19.47 -9.21 4.81
C ARG A 287 18.67 -8.28 5.70
N TYR A 288 17.58 -7.72 5.19
CA TYR A 288 16.71 -6.83 5.95
C TYR A 288 15.65 -7.64 6.71
N VAL A 289 15.67 -7.59 8.04
CA VAL A 289 14.65 -8.25 8.87
C VAL A 289 13.52 -7.25 9.17
N PRO A 290 12.25 -7.58 8.88
CA PRO A 290 11.14 -6.69 9.21
C PRO A 290 11.13 -6.33 10.71
N LEU A 291 10.92 -5.06 11.03
CA LEU A 291 10.86 -4.56 12.41
C LEU A 291 9.70 -5.18 13.21
N TYR A 292 8.64 -5.62 12.53
CA TYR A 292 7.58 -6.45 13.08
C TYR A 292 6.89 -7.28 11.98
N PHE A 293 6.24 -8.35 12.41
CA PHE A 293 5.51 -9.29 11.56
C PHE A 293 4.00 -9.06 11.68
N LEU A 294 3.31 -9.03 10.54
CA LEU A 294 1.85 -8.81 10.50
C LEU A 294 1.07 -10.11 10.49
N TYR A 295 1.61 -11.15 9.87
CA TYR A 295 0.91 -12.40 9.62
C TYR A 295 1.67 -13.59 10.20
N GLU A 296 0.93 -14.67 10.42
CA GLU A 296 1.48 -16.00 10.72
C GLU A 296 1.26 -16.93 9.50
N PRO A 297 2.21 -17.83 9.19
CA PRO A 297 3.54 -17.93 9.80
C PRO A 297 4.44 -16.75 9.37
N LYS A 298 5.38 -16.37 10.25
CA LYS A 298 6.39 -15.33 9.96
C LYS A 298 7.33 -15.78 8.84
N ILE A 299 7.25 -15.12 7.67
CA ILE A 299 8.00 -15.52 6.47
C ILE A 299 9.48 -15.09 6.53
N TYR A 300 9.76 -13.81 6.81
CA TYR A 300 11.09 -13.23 6.69
C TYR A 300 11.85 -13.10 8.02
N THR A 301 11.82 -14.14 8.86
CA THR A 301 12.49 -14.15 10.17
C THR A 301 14.02 -14.06 10.08
N LYS A 302 14.61 -14.54 8.98
CA LYS A 302 16.05 -14.42 8.66
C LYS A 302 16.37 -13.22 7.75
N GLY A 303 15.35 -12.41 7.45
CA GLY A 303 15.43 -11.26 6.56
C GLY A 303 15.33 -11.57 5.06
N TYR A 304 15.08 -10.53 4.27
CA TYR A 304 14.92 -10.60 2.82
C TYR A 304 15.93 -9.72 2.09
N CYS A 305 16.07 -9.99 0.79
CA CYS A 305 16.61 -9.05 -0.18
C CYS A 305 15.51 -8.65 -1.15
N ILE A 306 15.52 -7.40 -1.61
CA ILE A 306 14.47 -6.87 -2.51
C ILE A 306 14.28 -7.74 -3.76
N PRO A 307 15.34 -8.22 -4.46
CA PRO A 307 15.19 -9.11 -5.62
C PRO A 307 14.52 -10.46 -5.32
N GLU A 308 14.46 -10.88 -4.06
CA GLU A 308 13.85 -12.14 -3.63
C GLU A 308 12.36 -11.99 -3.27
N LEU A 309 11.83 -10.76 -3.27
CA LEU A 309 10.40 -10.55 -3.01
C LEU A 309 9.60 -10.98 -4.25
N GLY A 310 8.47 -11.64 -4.03
CA GLY A 310 7.55 -12.09 -5.07
C GLY A 310 7.44 -13.62 -5.19
N PRO A 311 6.64 -14.09 -6.17
CA PRO A 311 6.35 -15.52 -6.32
C PRO A 311 7.62 -16.35 -6.50
N GLU A 312 7.70 -17.51 -5.85
CA GLU A 312 8.87 -18.40 -5.87
C GLU A 312 9.33 -18.75 -7.28
N LYS A 313 8.37 -19.00 -8.18
CA LYS A 313 8.61 -19.29 -9.61
C LYS A 313 9.29 -18.16 -10.39
N LEU A 314 9.33 -16.94 -9.83
CA LEU A 314 9.94 -15.74 -10.42
C LEU A 314 11.16 -15.26 -9.64
N LEU A 315 11.67 -16.05 -8.70
CA LEU A 315 12.90 -15.73 -7.99
C LEU A 315 14.10 -15.82 -8.93
N PRO A 316 15.08 -14.91 -8.81
CA PRO A 316 16.33 -15.03 -9.54
C PRO A 316 17.10 -16.29 -9.07
N ALA A 317 17.87 -16.90 -9.96
CA ALA A 317 18.67 -18.09 -9.65
C ALA A 317 19.74 -17.84 -8.58
N SER A 318 20.20 -16.58 -8.45
CA SER A 318 21.07 -16.11 -7.38
C SER A 318 20.73 -14.65 -7.03
N CYS A 319 20.91 -14.25 -5.76
CA CYS A 319 20.81 -12.85 -5.38
C CYS A 319 21.94 -12.07 -6.10
N PRO A 320 21.64 -11.04 -6.90
CA PRO A 320 22.65 -10.33 -7.69
C PRO A 320 23.57 -9.44 -6.84
N TYR A 321 23.33 -9.35 -5.53
CA TYR A 321 24.15 -8.58 -4.61
C TYR A 321 25.04 -9.52 -3.79
N SER A 322 26.34 -9.27 -3.83
CA SER A 322 27.33 -9.98 -3.02
C SER A 322 27.02 -9.79 -1.54
N HIS A 323 26.58 -10.86 -0.88
CA HIS A 323 26.51 -10.90 0.58
C HIS A 323 27.94 -10.84 1.13
N LEU A 324 28.12 -10.22 2.30
CA LEU A 324 29.33 -10.45 3.08
C LEU A 324 29.33 -11.94 3.44
N HIS A 325 30.05 -12.75 2.67
CA HIS A 325 30.40 -14.09 3.10
C HIS A 325 31.26 -13.90 4.34
N ASN A 326 30.79 -14.40 5.48
CA ASN A 326 31.70 -14.70 6.59
C ASN A 326 32.79 -15.59 6.01
N LYS A 327 34.01 -15.03 5.91
CA LYS A 327 35.18 -15.87 5.85
C LYS A 327 35.32 -16.49 7.23
N GLU A 328 35.03 -17.79 7.24
CA GLU A 328 35.30 -18.81 8.27
C GLU A 328 34.42 -18.80 9.53
#